data_AF-K9UE40-F1
#
_entry.id   AF-K9UE40-F1
#
_cell.length_a   1.000
_cell.length_b   1.000
_cell.length_c   1.000
_cell.angle_alpha   90.00
_cell.angle_beta   90.00
_cell.angle_gamma   90.00
#
_symmetry.space_group_name_H-M   'P 1'
#
loop_
_entity.id
_entity.type
_entity.pdbx_description
1 polymer ?
#
loop_
_entity_poly.entity_id
_entity_poly.type
_entity_poly.pdbx_seq_one_letter_code
_entity_poly.pdbx_strand_id
1 'polypeptide(L)'
;MTSKLERLRSNLQEYAAAMDRIYANFPGKYSSTQKLIVELGIGFDRKIKSSYIGEPRECHKNAFDVLMEYPKPELYYCEGFATYAEAIMPVYHAWLVNERGEIIDPTWHKQASFIEPAYIGVAFEREFVQIVAVETGIYGILENDRFRDFQIKRLGLAPEDLCPQFHPR
;
A
#
# COMPACT_ATOMS: atom_id res chain seq x y z
N MET A 1 22.29 -12.64 -5.55
CA MET A 1 20.95 -13.14 -5.15
C MET A 1 19.98 -11.98 -5.27
N THR A 2 18.90 -12.12 -6.02
CA THR A 2 17.84 -11.11 -6.16
C THR A 2 17.11 -10.93 -4.84
N SER A 3 16.98 -9.70 -4.35
CA SER A 3 16.34 -9.38 -3.07
C SER A 3 14.85 -9.74 -3.10
N LYS A 4 14.24 -9.95 -1.92
CA LYS A 4 12.79 -10.23 -1.83
C LYS A 4 11.96 -9.08 -2.43
N LEU A 5 12.44 -7.84 -2.29
CA LEU A 5 11.81 -6.66 -2.86
C LEU A 5 11.83 -6.66 -4.40
N GLU A 6 12.96 -7.02 -5.01
CA GLU A 6 13.08 -7.19 -6.46
C GLU A 6 12.18 -8.32 -6.98
N ARG A 7 12.11 -9.44 -6.27
CA ARG A 7 11.20 -10.55 -6.61
C ARG A 7 9.75 -10.13 -6.52
N LEU A 8 9.37 -9.40 -5.47
CA LEU A 8 8.02 -8.87 -5.32
C LEU A 8 7.67 -7.95 -6.50
N ARG A 9 8.58 -7.04 -6.89
CA ARG A 9 8.38 -6.16 -8.05
C ARG A 9 8.18 -6.95 -9.34
N SER A 10 9.02 -7.97 -9.59
CA SER A 10 8.90 -8.84 -10.76
C SER A 10 7.54 -9.55 -10.80
N ASN A 11 7.11 -10.13 -9.68
CA ASN A 11 5.80 -10.79 -9.58
C ASN A 11 4.65 -9.81 -9.88
N LEU A 12 4.71 -8.59 -9.35
CA LEU A 12 3.68 -7.57 -9.63
C LEU A 12 3.66 -7.15 -11.09
N GLN A 13 4.82 -7.06 -11.75
CA GLN A 13 4.91 -6.78 -13.20
C GLN A 13 4.27 -7.90 -14.03
N GLU A 14 4.54 -9.16 -13.69
CA GLU A 14 3.92 -10.32 -14.35
C GLU A 14 2.41 -10.34 -14.15
N TYR A 15 1.92 -10.10 -12.93
CA TYR A 15 0.49 -10.01 -12.64
C TYR A 15 -0.17 -8.84 -13.36
N ALA A 16 0.45 -7.65 -13.38
CA ALA A 16 -0.05 -6.51 -14.11
C ALA A 16 -0.16 -6.81 -15.61
N ALA A 17 0.86 -7.44 -16.21
CA ALA A 17 0.85 -7.82 -17.62
C ALA A 17 -0.22 -8.88 -17.94
N ALA A 18 -0.46 -9.84 -17.04
CA ALA A 18 -1.55 -10.81 -17.18
C ALA A 18 -2.92 -10.13 -17.11
N MET A 19 -3.12 -9.20 -16.17
CA MET A 19 -4.35 -8.43 -16.01
C MET A 19 -4.61 -7.51 -17.22
N ASP A 20 -3.57 -6.88 -17.77
CA ASP A 20 -3.68 -6.07 -19.00
C ASP A 20 -4.22 -6.92 -20.18
N ARG A 21 -3.87 -8.21 -20.27
CA ARG A 21 -4.41 -9.12 -21.30
C ARG A 21 -5.86 -9.51 -21.03
N ILE A 22 -6.20 -9.81 -19.78
CA ILE A 22 -7.56 -10.21 -19.39
C ILE A 22 -8.54 -9.03 -19.57
N TYR A 23 -8.09 -7.83 -19.21
CA TYR A 23 -8.87 -6.60 -19.25
C TYR A 23 -8.41 -5.66 -20.37
N ALA A 24 -8.04 -6.21 -21.52
CA ALA A 24 -7.49 -5.45 -22.64
C ALA A 24 -8.39 -4.31 -23.15
N ASN A 25 -9.70 -4.41 -22.93
CA ASN A 25 -10.69 -3.40 -23.31
C ASN A 25 -11.15 -2.54 -22.12
N PHE A 26 -10.49 -2.58 -20.97
CA PHE A 26 -10.83 -1.72 -19.85
C PHE A 26 -10.53 -0.26 -20.21
N PRO A 27 -11.52 0.64 -20.17
CA PRO A 27 -11.36 2.00 -20.68
C PRO A 27 -10.61 2.94 -19.72
N GLY A 28 -10.21 2.45 -18.54
CA GLY A 28 -9.51 3.24 -17.53
C GLY A 28 -8.00 3.20 -17.65
N LYS A 29 -7.33 4.13 -16.97
CA LYS A 29 -5.87 4.25 -16.91
C LYS A 29 -5.16 2.97 -16.44
N TYR A 30 -5.70 2.29 -15.43
CA TYR A 30 -5.12 1.11 -14.81
C TYR A 30 -6.10 -0.07 -14.84
N SER A 31 -5.75 -1.13 -15.58
CA SER A 31 -6.52 -2.39 -15.65
C SER A 31 -6.61 -3.12 -14.31
N SER A 32 -5.68 -2.84 -13.38
CA SER A 32 -5.54 -3.53 -12.10
C SER A 32 -4.80 -2.68 -11.09
N THR A 33 -4.95 -3.01 -9.81
CA THR A 33 -4.18 -2.36 -8.73
C THR A 33 -2.69 -2.68 -8.85
N GLN A 34 -2.32 -3.88 -9.31
CA GLN A 34 -0.93 -4.25 -9.59
C GLN A 34 -0.30 -3.33 -10.61
N LYS A 35 -1.02 -2.99 -11.69
CA LYS A 35 -0.53 -2.03 -12.70
C LYS A 35 -0.23 -0.67 -12.08
N LEU A 36 -1.15 -0.16 -11.26
CA LEU A 36 -0.97 1.10 -10.52
C LEU A 36 0.26 1.03 -9.60
N ILE A 37 0.41 -0.04 -8.80
CA ILE A 37 1.54 -0.23 -7.90
C ILE A 37 2.86 -0.42 -8.65
N VAL A 38 2.87 -1.04 -9.83
CA VAL A 38 4.07 -1.15 -10.66
C VAL A 38 4.53 0.22 -11.15
N GLU A 39 3.60 1.11 -11.48
CA GLU A 39 3.88 2.45 -12.02
C GLU A 39 4.23 3.46 -10.92
N LEU A 40 3.46 3.50 -9.83
CA LEU A 40 3.56 4.51 -8.78
C LEU A 40 4.20 3.99 -7.49
N GLY A 41 4.31 2.67 -7.32
CA GLY A 41 4.68 2.07 -6.05
C GLY A 41 6.17 2.14 -5.73
N ILE A 42 6.44 2.55 -4.49
CA ILE A 42 7.78 2.67 -3.91
C ILE A 42 8.07 1.44 -3.07
N GLY A 43 9.31 0.97 -3.13
CA GLY A 43 9.75 -0.20 -2.38
C GLY A 43 10.28 0.15 -1.00
N PHE A 44 9.91 -0.66 -0.01
CA PHE A 44 10.39 -0.58 1.37
C PHE A 44 10.79 -1.99 1.83
N ASP A 45 11.94 -2.11 2.48
CA ASP A 45 12.49 -3.40 2.96
C ASP A 45 13.05 -3.32 4.39
N ARG A 46 12.97 -2.14 5.02
CA ARG A 46 13.40 -1.95 6.41
C ARG A 46 12.20 -1.84 7.33
N LYS A 47 11.80 -2.98 7.90
CA LYS A 47 10.73 -3.05 8.89
C LYS A 47 11.26 -2.89 10.31
N ILE A 48 10.66 -1.98 11.07
CA ILE A 48 10.95 -1.78 12.49
C ILE A 48 9.81 -2.30 13.36
N LYS A 49 10.11 -2.56 14.63
CA LYS A 49 9.09 -3.03 15.58
C LYS A 49 8.07 -1.91 15.79
N SER A 50 6.81 -2.18 15.42
CA SER A 50 5.71 -1.28 15.70
C SER A 50 5.48 -1.18 17.21
N SER A 51 5.27 0.03 17.72
CA SER A 51 4.76 0.25 19.08
C SER A 51 3.23 0.10 19.16
N TYR A 52 2.58 0.03 17.99
CA TYR A 52 1.15 -0.14 17.83
C TYR A 52 0.86 -1.57 17.42
N ILE A 53 -0.11 -2.21 18.08
CA ILE A 53 -0.52 -3.58 17.79
C ILE A 53 -2.02 -3.54 17.51
N GLY A 54 -2.38 -3.87 16.27
CA GLY A 54 -3.76 -3.96 15.81
C GLY A 54 -4.19 -5.40 15.53
N GLU A 55 -5.47 -5.56 15.23
CA GLU A 55 -6.08 -6.88 15.02
C GLU A 55 -5.60 -7.53 13.71
N PRO A 56 -5.23 -8.83 13.71
CA PRO A 56 -4.86 -9.52 12.48
C PRO A 56 -5.96 -9.41 11.41
N ARG A 57 -5.54 -9.18 10.15
CA ARG A 57 -6.42 -9.01 8.96
C ARG A 57 -7.19 -7.69 8.89
N GLU A 58 -6.95 -6.77 9.82
CA GLU A 58 -7.54 -5.42 9.78
C GLU A 58 -6.52 -4.36 9.38
N CYS A 59 -5.59 -4.67 8.46
CA CYS A 59 -4.43 -3.81 8.18
C CYS A 59 -4.78 -2.38 7.77
N HIS A 60 -5.82 -2.20 6.95
CA HIS A 60 -6.30 -0.89 6.56
C HIS A 60 -6.80 -0.07 7.75
N LYS A 61 -7.61 -0.69 8.61
CA LYS A 61 -8.15 -0.07 9.82
C LYS A 61 -7.04 0.24 10.81
N ASN A 62 -6.17 -0.73 11.10
CA ASN A 62 -5.09 -0.57 12.07
C ASN A 62 -4.15 0.57 11.69
N ALA A 63 -3.74 0.64 10.41
CA ALA A 63 -2.88 1.72 9.92
C ALA A 63 -3.62 3.07 9.94
N PHE A 64 -4.90 3.09 9.59
CA PHE A 64 -5.72 4.30 9.64
C PHE A 64 -5.87 4.84 11.06
N ASP A 65 -6.26 3.99 12.01
CA ASP A 65 -6.50 4.37 13.41
C ASP A 65 -5.22 4.98 14.01
N VAL A 66 -4.06 4.34 13.78
CA VAL A 66 -2.77 4.87 14.23
C VAL A 66 -2.45 6.21 13.56
N LEU A 67 -2.70 6.36 12.26
CA LEU A 67 -2.47 7.62 11.55
C LEU A 67 -3.30 8.78 12.13
N MET A 68 -4.54 8.50 12.53
CA MET A 68 -5.47 9.51 13.08
C MET A 68 -5.20 9.81 14.55
N GLU A 69 -4.88 8.78 15.36
CA GLU A 69 -4.68 8.92 16.81
C GLU A 69 -3.32 9.57 17.14
N TYR A 70 -2.30 9.32 16.31
CA TYR A 70 -0.93 9.79 16.53
C TYR A 70 -0.49 10.72 15.40
N PRO A 71 -0.92 12.00 15.40
CA PRO A 71 -0.51 12.96 14.39
C PRO A 71 0.98 13.27 14.44
N LYS A 72 1.67 12.98 15.56
CA LYS A 72 3.13 13.11 15.73
C LYS A 72 3.73 11.87 16.42
N PRO A 73 4.95 11.42 16.02
CA PRO A 73 5.74 11.92 14.89
C PRO A 73 5.03 11.70 13.55
N GLU A 74 5.49 12.36 12.49
CA GLU A 74 4.82 12.25 11.19
C GLU A 74 4.90 10.80 10.68
N LEU A 75 3.72 10.24 10.40
CA LEU A 75 3.52 8.91 9.88
C LEU A 75 2.77 9.03 8.56
N TYR A 76 3.16 8.23 7.59
CA TYR A 76 2.58 8.26 6.26
C TYR A 76 1.89 6.93 5.98
N TYR A 77 0.63 7.00 5.54
CA TYR A 77 -0.17 5.84 5.22
C TYR A 77 0.18 5.29 3.86
N CYS A 78 0.42 3.98 3.79
CA CYS A 78 0.78 3.30 2.57
C CYS A 78 -0.17 2.13 2.29
N GLU A 79 -0.54 1.95 1.03
CA GLU A 79 -1.18 0.72 0.55
C GLU A 79 -0.43 0.11 -0.63
N GLY A 80 -0.47 -1.21 -0.72
CA GLY A 80 0.09 -1.93 -1.85
C GLY A 80 0.21 -3.41 -1.54
N PHE A 81 1.33 -4.01 -1.93
CA PHE A 81 1.58 -5.43 -1.72
C PHE A 81 2.77 -5.64 -0.81
N ALA A 82 2.66 -6.60 0.11
CA ALA A 82 3.68 -6.95 1.07
C ALA A 82 3.94 -8.46 1.11
N THR A 83 5.17 -8.85 1.45
CA THR A 83 5.58 -10.23 1.66
C THR A 83 6.68 -10.30 2.72
N TYR A 84 6.93 -11.51 3.22
CA TYR A 84 8.01 -11.85 4.16
C TYR A 84 8.44 -13.30 3.91
N ALA A 85 9.40 -13.82 4.66
CA ALA A 85 9.99 -15.14 4.44
C ALA A 85 8.96 -16.28 4.31
N GLU A 86 7.98 -16.35 5.23
CA GLU A 86 6.97 -17.42 5.27
C GLU A 86 5.68 -17.10 4.50
N ALA A 87 5.56 -15.90 3.91
CA ALA A 87 4.39 -15.56 3.12
C ALA A 87 4.40 -16.36 1.80
N ILE A 88 3.36 -17.17 1.58
CA ILE A 88 3.20 -18.01 0.38
C ILE A 88 3.05 -17.16 -0.89
N MET A 89 2.37 -16.02 -0.79
CA MET A 89 2.12 -15.09 -1.88
C MET A 89 2.16 -13.64 -1.38
N PRO A 90 2.41 -12.65 -2.26
CA PRO A 90 2.21 -11.25 -1.92
C PRO A 90 0.78 -10.99 -1.44
N VAL A 91 0.64 -10.27 -0.34
CA VAL A 91 -0.63 -9.92 0.27
C VAL A 91 -0.91 -8.45 -0.02
N TYR A 92 -2.12 -8.14 -0.46
CA TYR A 92 -2.57 -6.75 -0.51
C TYR A 92 -2.70 -6.23 0.93
N HIS A 93 -2.02 -5.13 1.25
CA HIS A 93 -1.78 -4.74 2.63
C HIS A 93 -1.68 -3.23 2.78
N ALA A 94 -1.93 -2.76 4.01
CA ALA A 94 -1.71 -1.39 4.43
C ALA A 94 -0.77 -1.32 5.63
N TRP A 95 0.06 -0.29 5.65
CA TRP A 95 1.06 -0.06 6.69
C TRP A 95 1.34 1.44 6.82
N LEU A 96 2.18 1.78 7.79
CA LEU A 96 2.70 3.13 7.96
C LEU A 96 4.18 3.14 7.63
N VAL A 97 4.67 4.27 7.16
CA VAL A 97 6.10 4.55 7.07
C VAL A 97 6.43 5.82 7.83
N ASN A 98 7.61 5.87 8.43
CA ASN A 98 8.14 7.10 9.01
C ASN A 98 8.91 7.92 7.96
N GLU A 99 9.41 9.10 8.34
CA GLU A 99 10.21 9.99 7.48
C GLU A 99 11.48 9.33 6.90
N ARG A 100 11.98 8.27 7.52
CA ARG A 100 13.16 7.50 7.07
C ARG A 100 12.81 6.38 6.09
N GLY A 101 11.52 6.21 5.76
CA GLY A 101 11.04 5.10 4.95
C GLY A 101 11.06 3.75 5.67
N GLU A 102 11.11 3.73 7.01
CA GLU A 102 11.02 2.49 7.77
C GLU A 102 9.57 2.06 7.93
N ILE A 103 9.29 0.78 7.66
CA ILE A 103 7.94 0.19 7.74
C ILE A 103 7.56 0.02 9.21
N ILE A 104 6.42 0.60 9.56
CA ILE A 104 5.70 0.41 10.82
C ILE A 104 4.40 -0.30 10.46
N ASP A 105 4.33 -1.60 10.74
CA ASP A 105 3.17 -2.42 10.46
C ASP A 105 2.49 -2.80 11.79
N PRO A 106 1.32 -2.20 12.11
CA PRO A 106 0.60 -2.54 13.33
C PRO A 106 0.01 -3.95 13.32
N THR A 107 -0.12 -4.59 12.16
CA THR A 107 -0.84 -5.86 11.98
C THR A 107 0.11 -7.05 12.03
N TRP A 108 1.21 -7.02 11.29
CA TRP A 108 2.20 -8.10 11.29
C TRP A 108 3.31 -7.83 12.31
N HIS A 109 3.19 -8.40 13.51
CA HIS A 109 4.16 -8.20 14.61
C HIS A 109 4.96 -9.46 14.96
N LYS A 110 4.69 -10.60 14.32
CA LYS A 110 5.42 -11.86 14.56
C LYS A 110 6.84 -11.82 13.99
N GLN A 111 7.78 -12.52 14.63
CA GLN A 111 9.19 -12.58 14.24
C GLN A 111 9.39 -12.92 12.75
N ALA A 112 8.62 -13.88 12.23
CA ALA A 112 8.68 -14.28 10.82
C ALA A 112 8.45 -13.11 9.84
N SER A 113 7.62 -12.12 10.22
CA SER A 113 7.31 -10.96 9.37
C SER A 113 8.45 -9.94 9.27
N PHE A 114 9.52 -10.10 10.06
CA PHE A 114 10.74 -9.30 10.01
C PHE A 114 11.86 -9.97 9.21
N ILE A 115 11.67 -11.21 8.78
CA ILE A 115 12.66 -11.95 7.99
C ILE A 115 12.37 -11.67 6.51
N GLU A 116 13.30 -10.97 5.86
CA GLU A 116 13.19 -10.50 4.46
C GLU A 116 11.85 -9.80 4.15
N PRO A 117 11.46 -8.75 4.91
CA PRO A 117 10.25 -8.01 4.62
C PRO A 117 10.41 -7.27 3.29
N ALA A 118 9.37 -7.29 2.47
CA ALA A 118 9.34 -6.55 1.22
C ALA A 118 7.93 -5.99 1.00
N TYR A 119 7.85 -4.67 0.85
CA TYR A 119 6.61 -3.92 0.72
C TYR A 119 6.76 -3.01 -0.51
N ILE A 120 5.78 -3.02 -1.41
CA ILE A 120 5.73 -2.08 -2.53
C ILE A 120 4.35 -1.44 -2.52
N GLY A 121 4.31 -0.12 -2.36
CA GLY A 121 3.06 0.60 -2.19
C GLY A 121 3.14 2.07 -2.51
N VAL A 122 1.98 2.71 -2.46
CA VAL A 122 1.81 4.15 -2.64
C VAL A 122 1.60 4.76 -1.27
N ALA A 123 2.45 5.72 -0.90
CA ALA A 123 2.23 6.60 0.26
C ALA A 123 1.24 7.72 -0.10
N PHE A 124 0.20 7.88 0.70
CA PHE A 124 -0.88 8.85 0.49
C PHE A 124 -0.78 10.04 1.43
N GLU A 125 -1.33 11.17 1.00
CA GLU A 125 -1.55 12.33 1.87
C GLU A 125 -2.57 12.01 2.96
N ARG A 126 -2.33 12.51 4.17
CA ARG A 126 -3.16 12.21 5.35
C ARG A 126 -4.60 12.67 5.13
N GLU A 127 -4.78 13.88 4.64
CA GLU A 127 -6.10 14.46 4.36
C GLU A 127 -6.86 13.63 3.33
N PHE A 128 -6.19 13.12 2.29
CA PHE A 128 -6.81 12.26 1.30
C PHE A 128 -7.30 10.94 1.92
N VAL A 129 -6.46 10.30 2.74
CA VAL A 129 -6.83 9.07 3.48
C VAL A 129 -8.08 9.31 4.34
N GLN A 130 -8.13 10.44 5.04
CA GLN A 130 -9.26 10.83 5.87
C GLN A 130 -10.53 11.07 5.04
N ILE A 131 -10.43 11.81 3.94
CA ILE A 131 -11.56 12.09 3.04
C ILE A 131 -12.15 10.79 2.51
N VAL A 132 -11.31 9.88 2.00
CA VAL A 132 -11.77 8.60 1.46
C VAL A 132 -12.49 7.77 2.52
N ALA A 133 -11.96 7.70 3.74
CA ALA A 133 -12.59 6.95 4.83
C ALA A 133 -13.96 7.55 5.22
N VAL A 134 -14.10 8.88 5.24
CA VAL A 134 -15.37 9.56 5.54
C VAL A 134 -16.38 9.37 4.42
N GLU A 135 -15.97 9.53 3.16
CA GLU A 135 -16.84 9.39 1.99
C GLU A 135 -17.39 7.97 1.83
N THR A 136 -16.54 6.97 2.05
CA THR A 136 -16.88 5.57 1.79
C THR A 136 -17.41 4.83 3.02
N GLY A 137 -17.15 5.35 4.23
CA GLY A 137 -17.50 4.69 5.49
C GLY A 137 -16.70 3.41 5.78
N ILE A 138 -15.64 3.14 5.01
CA ILE A 138 -14.80 1.95 5.10
C ILE A 138 -13.31 2.33 5.05
N TYR A 139 -12.47 1.51 5.67
CA TYR A 139 -11.02 1.72 5.65
C TYR A 139 -10.40 1.11 4.40
N GLY A 140 -9.48 1.86 3.82
CA GLY A 140 -8.68 1.44 2.67
C GLY A 140 -9.08 2.15 1.38
N ILE A 141 -8.10 2.44 0.54
CA ILE A 141 -8.19 3.32 -0.63
C ILE A 141 -8.27 2.50 -1.93
N LEU A 142 -7.21 1.76 -2.30
CA LEU A 142 -7.16 1.16 -3.65
C LEU A 142 -8.00 -0.13 -3.74
N GLU A 143 -8.11 -0.92 -2.66
CA GLU A 143 -8.98 -2.11 -2.65
C GLU A 143 -10.46 -1.73 -2.78
N ASN A 144 -10.81 -0.59 -2.20
CA ASN A 144 -12.18 -0.09 -2.13
C ASN A 144 -12.54 0.92 -3.22
N ASP A 145 -11.69 1.09 -4.23
CA ASP A 145 -11.93 2.00 -5.36
C ASP A 145 -13.29 1.76 -6.06
N ARG A 146 -13.84 0.55 -5.95
CA ARG A 146 -15.20 0.22 -6.44
C ARG A 146 -16.31 1.07 -5.80
N PHE A 147 -16.12 1.52 -4.56
CA PHE A 147 -17.07 2.39 -3.86
C PHE A 147 -16.98 3.85 -4.32
N ARG A 148 -15.99 4.17 -5.15
CA ARG A 148 -15.78 5.47 -5.80
C ARG A 148 -15.87 5.33 -7.33
N ASP A 149 -16.72 4.42 -7.81
CA ASP A 149 -16.94 4.15 -9.25
C ASP A 149 -15.66 3.88 -10.06
N PHE A 150 -14.68 3.24 -9.41
CA PHE A 150 -13.36 2.94 -9.97
C PHE A 150 -12.59 4.19 -10.43
N GLN A 151 -12.79 5.35 -9.77
CA GLN A 151 -12.14 6.61 -10.13
C GLN A 151 -10.62 6.47 -10.21
N ILE A 152 -9.97 5.77 -9.28
CA ILE A 152 -8.52 5.62 -9.27
C ILE A 152 -8.07 4.76 -10.46
N LYS A 153 -8.74 3.64 -10.73
CA LYS A 153 -8.42 2.82 -11.92
C LYS A 153 -8.74 3.53 -13.22
N ARG A 154 -9.75 4.40 -13.25
CA ARG A 154 -10.18 5.12 -14.46
C ARG A 154 -9.30 6.33 -14.78
N LEU A 155 -9.02 7.15 -13.78
CA LEU A 155 -8.39 8.47 -13.93
C LEU A 155 -6.94 8.48 -13.43
N GLY A 156 -6.59 7.57 -12.53
CA GLY A 156 -5.35 7.59 -11.76
C GLY A 156 -5.49 8.36 -10.46
N LEU A 157 -4.36 8.49 -9.75
CA LEU A 157 -4.24 9.32 -8.55
C LEU A 157 -3.71 10.71 -8.96
N ALA A 158 -4.24 11.76 -8.35
CA ALA A 158 -3.72 13.10 -8.54
C ALA A 158 -2.44 13.30 -7.70
N PRO A 159 -1.46 14.11 -8.14
CA PRO A 159 -0.24 14.36 -7.36
C PRO A 159 -0.48 14.88 -5.94
N GLU A 160 -1.58 15.59 -5.70
CA GLU A 160 -2.04 16.07 -4.41
C GLU A 160 -2.60 14.98 -3.48
N ASP A 161 -2.98 13.82 -4.00
CA ASP A 161 -3.41 12.67 -3.20
C ASP A 161 -2.20 11.89 -2.63
N LEU A 162 -1.00 12.15 -3.16
CA LEU A 162 0.23 11.42 -2.89
C LEU A 162 1.12 12.16 -1.91
N CYS A 163 1.71 11.42 -0.97
CA CYS A 163 2.63 11.99 0.00
C CYS A 163 3.91 12.53 -0.70
N PRO A 164 4.22 13.84 -0.61
CA PRO A 164 5.32 14.47 -1.34
C PRO A 164 6.70 14.03 -0.84
N GLN A 165 6.80 13.50 0.38
CA GLN A 165 8.04 12.93 0.91
C GLN A 165 8.51 11.73 0.07
N PHE A 166 7.57 10.96 -0.47
CA PHE A 166 7.83 9.73 -1.19
C PHE A 166 7.55 9.89 -2.69
N HIS A 167 6.63 10.77 -3.08
CA HIS A 167 6.24 11.06 -4.45
C HIS A 167 6.49 12.54 -4.77
N PRO A 168 7.73 12.94 -5.07
CA PRO A 168 8.03 14.33 -5.39
C PRO A 168 7.27 14.78 -6.64
N ARG A 169 6.81 16.04 -6.62
CA ARG A 169 6.02 16.68 -7.69
C ARG A 169 6.89 17.16 -8.85
#